data_AF-G8FZR5-F1
#
_entry.id   AF-G8FZR5-F1
#
_cell.length_a   1.000
_cell.length_b   1.000
_cell.length_c   1.000
_cell.angle_alpha   90.00
_cell.angle_beta   90.00
_cell.angle_gamma   90.00
#
_symmetry.space_group_name_H-M   'P 1'
#
loop_
_entity.id
_entity.type
_entity.pdbx_description
1 polymer ?
#
loop_
_entity_poly.entity_id
_entity_poly.type
_entity_poly.pdbx_seq_one_letter_code
_entity_poly.pdbx_strand_id
1 'polypeptide(L)' 'TEDDIKNLRARKVPEGENAPCFLACMFRSIGIIDDKGLMQKENALELAKTVFKDPEELKMIADYIHSCSHINSEAVSDG' A
#
# COMPACT_ATOMS: atom_id res chain seq x y z
N THR A 1 14.28 -0.81 9.27
CA THR A 1 14.92 -1.45 10.44
C THR A 1 14.00 -2.52 11.02
N GLU A 2 14.45 -3.34 11.98
CA GLU A 2 13.56 -4.32 12.63
C GLU A 2 12.37 -3.66 13.35
N ASP A 3 12.58 -2.47 13.91
CA ASP A 3 11.52 -1.71 14.57
C ASP A 3 10.47 -1.21 13.59
N ASP A 4 10.86 -0.81 12.37
CA ASP A 4 9.91 -0.44 11.32
C ASP A 4 9.00 -1.62 10.92
N ILE A 5 9.55 -2.84 10.89
CA ILE A 5 8.77 -4.06 10.61
C ILE A 5 7.79 -4.37 11.76
N LYS A 6 8.23 -4.25 13.02
CA LYS A 6 7.35 -4.43 14.19
C LYS A 6 6.22 -3.40 14.22
N ASN A 7 6.55 -2.13 13.99
CA ASN A 7 5.61 -1.03 13.97
C ASN A 7 4.56 -1.21 12.87
N LEU A 8 4.99 -1.58 11.66
CA LEU A 8 4.09 -1.83 10.55
C LEU A 8 3.14 -3.02 10.82
N ARG A 9 3.62 -4.12 11.42
CA ARG A 9 2.75 -5.23 11.85
C ARG A 9 1.72 -4.79 12.90
N ALA A 10 2.06 -3.81 13.72
CA ALA A 10 1.15 -3.15 14.65
C ALA A 10 0.29 -2.05 14.00
N ARG A 11 0.27 -1.97 12.65
CA ARG A 11 -0.43 -0.95 11.85
C ARG A 11 -0.01 0.49 12.15
N LYS A 12 1.20 0.69 12.69
CA LYS A 12 1.79 2.02 12.82
C LYS A 12 2.43 2.41 11.50
N VAL A 13 2.01 3.57 10.99
CA VAL A 13 2.58 4.16 9.79
C VAL A 13 4.02 4.57 10.13
N PRO A 14 5.02 4.16 9.33
CA PRO A 14 6.40 4.60 9.52
C PRO A 14 6.50 6.12 9.36
N GLU A 15 7.39 6.74 10.14
CA GLU A 15 7.64 8.18 10.15
C GLU A 15 9.08 8.50 9.70
N GLY A 16 9.34 9.76 9.32
CA GLY A 16 10.65 10.25 8.92
C GLY A 16 10.90 10.25 7.41
N GLU A 17 12.04 10.81 6.99
CA GLU A 17 12.38 11.05 5.57
C GLU A 17 12.38 9.78 4.71
N ASN A 18 12.75 8.63 5.29
CA ASN A 18 12.81 7.35 4.58
C ASN A 18 11.50 6.53 4.61
N ALA A 19 10.45 7.02 5.28
CA ALA A 19 9.19 6.30 5.40
C ALA A 19 8.53 5.98 4.05
N PRO A 20 8.48 6.89 3.05
CA PRO A 20 7.94 6.59 1.73
C PRO A 20 8.69 5.46 1.03
N CYS A 21 10.03 5.48 1.07
CA CYS A 21 10.87 4.45 0.47
C CYS A 21 10.69 3.08 1.15
N PHE A 22 10.55 3.07 2.48
CA PHE A 22 10.28 1.83 3.22
C PHE A 22 8.92 1.24 2.85
N LEU A 23 7.86 2.07 2.78
CA LEU A 23 6.53 1.63 2.35
C LEU A 23 6.55 1.10 0.92
N ALA A 24 7.24 1.78 0.00
CA ALA A 24 7.39 1.32 -1.39
C ALA A 24 8.08 -0.06 -1.45
N CYS A 25 9.18 -0.25 -0.72
CA CYS A 25 9.90 -1.53 -0.65
C CYS A 25 9.00 -2.66 -0.13
N MET A 26 8.25 -2.40 0.93
CA MET A 26 7.34 -3.38 1.52
C MET A 26 6.17 -3.67 0.59
N PHE A 27 5.50 -2.66 0.04
CA PHE A 27 4.38 -2.81 -0.91
C PHE A 27 4.78 -3.59 -2.16
N ARG A 28 6.01 -3.40 -2.64
CA ARG A 28 6.56 -4.22 -3.72
C ARG A 28 6.71 -5.68 -3.31
N SER A 29 7.24 -5.92 -2.11
CA SER A 29 7.43 -7.29 -1.59
C SER A 29 6.12 -8.06 -1.43
N ILE A 30 5.01 -7.37 -1.14
CA ILE A 30 3.68 -7.97 -1.01
C ILE A 30 2.80 -7.80 -2.26
N GLY A 31 3.35 -7.26 -3.35
CA GLY A 31 2.70 -7.18 -4.66
C GLY A 31 1.62 -6.11 -4.82
N ILE A 32 1.57 -5.09 -3.94
CA ILE A 32 0.67 -3.93 -4.08
C ILE A 32 1.16 -2.97 -5.16
N ILE A 33 2.47 -2.82 -5.33
CA ILE A 33 3.09 -2.09 -6.44
C ILE A 33 4.08 -2.99 -7.18
N ASP A 34 4.30 -2.75 -8.47
CA ASP A 34 5.27 -3.50 -9.28
C ASP A 34 6.68 -2.88 -9.24
N ASP A 35 7.58 -3.43 -10.07
CA ASP A 35 8.96 -2.97 -10.12
C ASP A 35 9.13 -1.54 -10.66
N LYS A 36 8.13 -1.04 -11.37
CA LYS A 36 8.08 0.32 -11.91
C LYS A 36 7.41 1.30 -10.94
N GLY A 37 6.98 0.83 -9.77
CA GLY A 37 6.25 1.64 -8.80
C GLY A 37 4.76 1.80 -9.13
N LEU A 38 4.23 1.02 -10.08
CA LEU A 38 2.84 1.11 -10.51
C LEU A 38 1.95 0.23 -9.64
N MET A 39 0.82 0.79 -9.21
CA MET A 39 -0.15 0.10 -8.37
C MET A 39 -0.79 -1.09 -9.09
N GLN A 40 -0.82 -2.23 -8.40
CA GLN A 40 -1.47 -3.47 -8.83
C GLN A 40 -2.81 -3.60 -8.12
N LYS A 41 -3.85 -2.99 -8.69
CA LYS A 41 -5.18 -2.83 -8.07
C LYS A 41 -5.76 -4.17 -7.59
N GLU A 42 -5.75 -5.17 -8.46
CA GLU A 42 -6.34 -6.49 -8.19
C GLU A 42 -5.59 -7.18 -7.04
N ASN A 43 -4.26 -7.16 -7.06
CA ASN A 43 -3.44 -7.74 -6.00
C ASN A 43 -3.70 -7.06 -4.64
N ALA A 44 -3.82 -5.73 -4.64
CA ALA A 44 -4.10 -4.96 -3.42
C ALA A 44 -5.48 -5.32 -2.83
N LEU A 45 -6.51 -5.48 -3.68
CA LEU A 45 -7.85 -5.90 -3.25
C LEU A 45 -7.86 -7.34 -2.71
N GLU A 46 -7.18 -8.26 -3.36
CA GLU A 46 -7.08 -9.65 -2.89
C GLU A 46 -6.34 -9.72 -1.55
N LEU A 47 -5.23 -8.98 -1.41
CA LEU A 47 -4.51 -8.92 -0.15
C LEU A 47 -5.36 -8.31 0.97
N ALA A 48 -6.14 -7.25 0.68
CA ALA A 48 -7.04 -6.64 1.66
C ALA A 48 -8.03 -7.67 2.25
N LYS A 49 -8.61 -8.56 1.43
CA LYS A 49 -9.51 -9.64 1.90
C LYS A 49 -8.82 -10.65 2.82
N THR A 50 -7.50 -10.83 2.68
CA THR A 50 -6.74 -11.71 3.58
C THR A 50 -6.48 -11.05 4.94
N VAL A 51 -6.21 -9.74 4.96
CA VAL A 51 -5.80 -8.96 6.14
C VAL A 51 -6.98 -8.45 6.96
N PHE A 52 -8.03 -7.98 6.29
CA PHE A 52 -9.22 -7.41 6.92
C PHE A 52 -10.39 -8.40 6.82
N LYS A 53 -11.24 -8.40 7.85
CA LYS A 53 -12.42 -9.28 7.95
C LYS A 53 -13.73 -8.52 8.00
N ASP A 54 -13.67 -7.24 8.37
CA ASP A 54 -14.85 -6.41 8.45
C ASP A 54 -15.32 -5.99 7.05
N PRO A 55 -16.59 -6.25 6.68
CA PRO A 55 -17.11 -5.92 5.35
C PRO A 55 -17.15 -4.42 5.04
N GLU A 56 -17.36 -3.57 6.04
CA GLU A 56 -17.40 -2.12 5.85
C GLU A 56 -15.98 -1.57 5.63
N GLU A 57 -15.00 -2.05 6.41
CA GLU A 57 -13.58 -1.76 6.17
C GLU A 57 -13.14 -2.20 4.77
N LEU A 58 -13.51 -3.41 4.36
CA LEU A 58 -13.17 -3.92 3.02
C LEU A 58 -13.79 -3.07 1.91
N LYS A 59 -15.02 -2.57 2.10
CA LYS A 59 -15.66 -1.65 1.15
C LYS A 59 -14.90 -0.33 1.08
N MET A 60 -14.57 0.28 2.22
CA MET A 60 -13.81 1.54 2.25
C MET A 60 -12.43 1.39 1.59
N ILE A 61 -11.74 0.28 1.85
CA ILE A 61 -10.44 -0.02 1.24
C ILE A 61 -10.60 -0.20 -0.28
N ALA A 62 -11.63 -0.89 -0.73
CA ALA A 62 -11.88 -1.09 -2.15
C ALA A 62 -12.18 0.21 -2.89
N ASP A 63 -13.01 1.08 -2.30
CA ASP A 63 -13.33 2.40 -2.85
C ASP A 63 -12.08 3.28 -2.93
N TYR A 64 -11.23 3.25 -1.89
CA TYR A 64 -9.96 3.99 -1.87
C TYR A 64 -8.95 3.48 -2.91
N ILE A 65 -8.76 2.15 -2.99
CA ILE A 65 -7.90 1.55 -4.03
C ILE A 65 -8.41 1.90 -5.43
N HIS A 66 -9.73 1.93 -5.63
CA HIS A 66 -10.30 2.33 -6.90
C HIS A 66 -9.98 3.81 -7.21
N SER A 67 -10.15 4.72 -6.26
CA SER A 67 -9.86 6.14 -6.48
C SER A 67 -8.38 6.39 -6.76
N CYS A 68 -7.46 5.59 -6.22
CA CYS A 68 -6.02 5.73 -6.48
C CYS A 68 -5.55 5.08 -7.80
N SER A 69 -6.33 4.18 -8.40
CA SER A 69 -5.86 3.38 -9.55
C SER A 69 -5.55 4.18 -10.82
N HIS A 70 -6.09 5.40 -10.96
CA HIS A 70 -5.80 6.26 -12.12
C HIS A 70 -4.38 6.85 -12.09
N ILE A 71 -3.73 6.88 -10.91
CA ILE A 71 -2.42 7.52 -10.72
C ILE A 71 -1.33 6.89 -11.58
N ASN A 72 -1.46 5.62 -11.94
CA ASN A 72 -0.53 4.93 -12.84
C ASN A 72 -0.39 5.60 -14.22
N SER A 73 -1.38 6.40 -14.65
CA SER A 73 -1.35 7.15 -15.91
C SER A 73 -1.09 8.64 -15.74
N GLU A 74 -0.93 9.12 -14.50
CA GLU A 74 -0.68 10.54 -14.22
C GLU A 74 0.81 10.86 -14.22
N ALA A 75 1.16 12.07 -14.64
CA ALA A 75 2.49 12.60 -14.41
C ALA A 75 2.61 13.04 -12.95
N VAL A 76 3.42 12.30 -12.18
CA VAL A 76 3.70 12.60 -10.77
C VAL A 76 5.20 12.88 -10.56
N SER A 77 5.54 13.54 -9.45
CA SER A 77 6.91 13.73 -9.00
C SER A 77 7.11 12.97 -7.69
N ASP A 78 8.28 12.37 -7.52
CA ASP A 78 8.75 11.97 -6.20
C ASP A 78 8.97 13.27 -5.41
N GLY A 79 8.16 13.45 -4.35
CA GLY A 79 8.09 14.68 -3.56
C GLY A 79 9.35 14.97 -2.76
#